data_AF-A0A484N5R3-F1
#
_entry.id   AF-A0A484N5R3-F1
#
_cell.length_a   1.000
_cell.length_b   1.000
_cell.length_c   1.000
_cell.angle_alpha   90.00
_cell.angle_beta   90.00
_cell.angle_gamma   90.00
#
_symmetry.space_group_name_H-M   'P 1'
#
loop_
_entity.id
_entity.type
_entity.pdbx_description
1 polymer ?
#
loop_
_entity_poly.entity_id
_entity_poly.type
_entity_poly.pdbx_seq_one_letter_code
_entity_poly.pdbx_strand_id
1 'polypeptide(L)'
;MFEAVQQVLGVPFGSYFEIPKYGIFENVNSLKDLAEMPHWTPGRPLRVATGFTYAWCTAMGPKFMNEKGLNHVTFSTRDGALKATPAMGIVDAIVDLVSSGTTLGENNLKETTGGVILQIR
;
A
#
# COMPACT_ATOMS: atom_id res chain seq x y z
N MET A 1 -11.65 17.07 -5.84
CA MET A 1 -12.43 17.98 -4.96
C MET A 1 -12.29 17.59 -3.49
N PHE A 2 -12.42 16.31 -3.12
CA PHE A 2 -12.21 15.83 -1.74
C PHE A 2 -10.77 16.04 -1.22
N GLU A 3 -9.76 15.62 -2.01
CA GLU A 3 -8.33 15.77 -1.70
C GLU A 3 -7.90 17.22 -1.43
N ALA A 4 -8.43 18.17 -2.21
CA ALA A 4 -8.14 19.60 -2.06
C ALA A 4 -8.69 20.19 -0.74
N VAL A 5 -9.78 19.65 -0.20
CA VAL A 5 -10.33 20.07 1.10
C VAL A 5 -9.43 19.60 2.24
N GLN A 6 -8.79 18.43 2.13
CA GLN A 6 -7.96 17.88 3.19
C GLN A 6 -6.62 18.60 3.35
N GLN A 7 -6.05 19.06 2.23
CA GLN A 7 -4.85 19.90 2.24
C GLN A 7 -5.09 21.24 2.95
N VAL A 8 -6.32 21.77 2.88
CA VAL A 8 -6.75 22.99 3.60
C VAL A 8 -6.94 22.74 5.10
N LEU A 9 -7.26 21.50 5.51
CA LEU A 9 -7.48 21.11 6.90
C LEU A 9 -6.19 20.70 7.65
N GLY A 10 -5.02 20.78 7.01
CA GLY A 10 -3.74 20.39 7.61
C GLY A 10 -3.60 18.87 7.85
N VAL A 11 -4.39 18.05 7.15
CA VAL A 11 -4.30 16.59 7.24
C VAL A 11 -3.09 16.13 6.43
N PRO A 12 -2.18 15.31 7.00
CA PRO A 12 -1.03 14.77 6.29
C PRO A 12 -1.42 14.12 4.96
N PHE A 13 -0.92 14.68 3.85
CA PHE A 13 -1.09 14.11 2.53
C PHE A 13 0.15 13.33 2.14
N GLY A 14 0.00 12.13 1.59
CA GLY A 14 1.15 11.29 1.32
C GLY A 14 0.82 10.01 0.58
N SER A 15 1.81 9.15 0.49
CA SER A 15 1.72 7.86 -0.15
C SER A 15 1.95 6.77 0.87
N TYR A 16 0.94 5.93 1.05
CA TYR A 16 0.87 4.98 2.14
C TYR A 16 0.69 3.56 1.60
N PHE A 17 1.33 2.61 2.27
CA PHE A 17 1.16 1.19 2.02
C PHE A 17 -0.02 0.64 2.82
N GLU A 18 -1.03 0.16 2.10
CA GLU A 18 -2.31 -0.29 2.65
C GLU A 18 -2.52 -1.79 2.40
N ILE A 19 -3.04 -2.49 3.41
CA ILE A 19 -3.38 -3.92 3.35
C ILE A 19 -4.84 -4.14 3.82
N PRO A 20 -5.48 -5.25 3.44
CA PRO A 20 -6.78 -5.62 3.99
C PRO A 20 -6.77 -5.72 5.52
N LYS A 21 -7.92 -5.41 6.14
CA LYS A 21 -8.15 -5.57 7.59
C LYS A 21 -8.51 -7.00 7.99
N TYR A 22 -8.67 -7.91 7.04
CA TYR A 22 -9.26 -9.24 7.23
C TYR A 22 -8.34 -10.34 6.68
N GLY A 23 -8.72 -11.59 6.96
CA GLY A 23 -8.01 -12.78 6.48
C GLY A 23 -6.60 -12.85 7.06
N ILE A 24 -5.62 -13.19 6.23
CA ILE A 24 -4.22 -13.37 6.66
C ILE A 24 -3.57 -12.08 7.19
N PHE A 25 -4.21 -10.92 7.01
CA PHE A 25 -3.69 -9.60 7.40
C PHE A 25 -4.31 -9.05 8.69
N GLU A 26 -5.28 -9.75 9.29
CA GLU A 26 -6.05 -9.26 10.45
C GLU A 26 -5.15 -8.76 11.58
N ASN A 27 -4.08 -9.50 11.89
CA ASN A 27 -3.11 -9.19 12.94
C ASN A 27 -1.82 -8.52 12.44
N VAL A 28 -1.74 -8.15 11.16
CA VAL A 28 -0.56 -7.50 10.55
C VAL A 28 -0.72 -5.99 10.61
N ASN A 29 0.15 -5.25 11.30
CA ASN A 29 -0.01 -3.80 11.48
C ASN A 29 1.19 -2.98 11.01
N SER A 30 2.29 -3.64 10.62
CA SER A 30 3.50 -2.99 10.12
C SER A 30 4.06 -3.71 8.90
N LEU A 31 4.91 -3.01 8.13
CA LEU A 31 5.67 -3.66 7.06
C LEU A 31 6.63 -4.74 7.60
N LYS A 32 7.06 -4.62 8.86
CA LYS A 32 7.87 -5.65 9.51
C LYS A 32 7.04 -6.92 9.74
N ASP A 33 5.84 -6.80 10.29
CA ASP A 33 4.93 -7.94 10.48
C ASP A 33 4.65 -8.62 9.14
N LEU A 34 4.46 -7.81 8.08
CA LEU A 34 4.24 -8.30 6.72
C LEU A 34 5.45 -9.06 6.18
N ALA A 35 6.67 -8.59 6.45
CA ALA A 35 7.92 -9.23 6.05
C ALA A 35 8.17 -10.57 6.75
N GLU A 36 7.70 -10.72 7.98
CA GLU A 36 7.83 -11.95 8.77
C GLU A 36 6.82 -13.04 8.37
N MET A 37 5.84 -12.72 7.51
CA MET A 37 4.89 -13.69 7.02
C MET A 37 5.56 -14.74 6.10
N PRO A 38 5.35 -16.05 6.32
CA PRO A 38 5.96 -17.11 5.51
C PRO A 38 5.33 -17.27 4.12
N HIS A 39 4.38 -16.39 3.75
CA HIS A 39 3.56 -16.52 2.56
C HIS A 39 4.28 -16.06 1.29
N TRP A 40 5.27 -15.19 1.44
CA TRP A 40 5.95 -14.52 0.33
C TRP A 40 7.17 -15.33 -0.10
N THR A 41 7.09 -15.90 -1.30
CA THR A 41 8.14 -16.75 -1.87
C THR A 41 8.37 -16.35 -3.33
N PRO A 42 9.45 -16.80 -3.99
CA PRO A 42 9.62 -16.58 -5.43
C PRO A 42 8.44 -17.06 -6.27
N GLY A 43 7.76 -18.14 -5.85
CA GLY A 43 6.57 -18.68 -6.53
C GLY A 43 5.25 -18.04 -6.13
N ARG A 44 5.24 -17.26 -5.05
CA ARG A 44 4.07 -16.53 -4.54
C ARG A 44 4.53 -15.18 -3.97
N PRO A 45 4.88 -14.21 -4.82
CA PRO A 45 5.27 -12.89 -4.36
C PRO A 45 4.05 -12.13 -3.82
N LEU A 46 4.31 -11.18 -2.93
CA LEU A 46 3.32 -10.19 -2.52
C LEU A 46 2.99 -9.28 -3.72
N ARG A 47 1.74 -9.29 -4.17
CA ARG A 47 1.29 -8.47 -5.30
C ARG A 47 0.83 -7.11 -4.80
N VAL A 48 1.47 -6.05 -5.28
CA VAL A 48 1.18 -4.67 -4.90
C VAL A 48 0.69 -3.91 -6.12
N ALA A 49 -0.48 -3.28 -6.03
CA ALA A 49 -0.91 -2.31 -7.03
C ALA A 49 -0.62 -0.88 -6.57
N THR A 50 -0.38 0.01 -7.53
CA THR A 50 -0.19 1.42 -7.25
C THR A 50 -0.68 2.31 -8.37
N GLY A 51 -1.08 3.54 -8.02
CA GLY A 51 -1.30 4.63 -8.97
C GLY A 51 -0.01 5.36 -9.40
N PHE A 52 1.15 4.98 -8.84
CA PHE A 52 2.43 5.52 -9.28
C PHE A 52 2.83 5.03 -10.67
N THR A 53 3.79 5.74 -11.28
CA THR A 53 4.29 5.41 -12.62
C THR A 53 5.02 4.08 -12.65
N TYR A 54 5.07 3.47 -13.84
CA TYR A 54 5.85 2.26 -14.08
C TYR A 54 7.35 2.43 -13.73
N ALA A 55 7.90 3.63 -13.96
CA ALA A 55 9.28 3.94 -13.58
C ALA A 55 9.50 3.86 -12.06
N TRP A 56 8.55 4.36 -11.27
CA TRP A 56 8.61 4.22 -9.82
C TRP A 56 8.52 2.74 -9.40
N CYS A 57 7.62 1.98 -10.02
CA CYS A 57 7.43 0.54 -9.75
C CYS A 57 8.65 -0.33 -10.04
N THR A 58 9.50 0.07 -11.00
CA THR A 58 10.68 -0.72 -11.39
C THR A 58 11.96 -0.26 -10.69
N ALA A 59 12.07 1.01 -10.30
CA ALA A 59 13.29 1.55 -9.69
C ALA A 59 13.20 1.76 -8.18
N MET A 60 12.09 2.30 -7.67
CA MET A 60 11.96 2.73 -6.27
C MET A 60 11.19 1.74 -5.41
N GLY A 61 10.07 1.20 -5.92
CA GLY A 61 9.25 0.24 -5.19
C GLY A 61 10.04 -0.96 -4.67
N PRO A 62 10.78 -1.71 -5.52
CA PRO A 62 11.55 -2.87 -5.10
C PRO A 62 12.62 -2.53 -4.06
N LYS A 63 13.30 -1.38 -4.21
CA LYS A 63 14.30 -0.91 -3.26
C LYS A 63 13.67 -0.62 -1.89
N PHE A 64 12.57 0.12 -1.87
CA PHE A 64 11.84 0.44 -0.64
C PHE A 64 11.39 -0.84 0.09
N MET A 65 10.86 -1.83 -0.63
CA MET A 65 10.41 -3.08 -0.01
C MET A 65 11.56 -3.93 0.50
N ASN A 66 12.66 -4.01 -0.26
CA ASN A 66 13.86 -4.75 0.14
C ASN A 66 14.47 -4.19 1.43
N GLU A 67 14.53 -2.85 1.57
CA GLU A 67 15.00 -2.18 2.79
C GLU A 67 14.13 -2.49 4.03
N LYS A 68 12.91 -3.00 3.83
CA LYS A 68 11.99 -3.44 4.89
C LYS A 68 11.95 -4.96 5.08
N GLY A 69 12.80 -5.71 4.36
CA GLY A 69 12.86 -7.17 4.43
C GLY A 69 11.89 -7.92 3.52
N LEU A 70 11.13 -7.21 2.68
CA LEU A 70 10.19 -7.80 1.72
C LEU A 70 10.89 -8.03 0.37
N ASN A 71 11.49 -9.21 0.22
CA ASN A 71 12.30 -9.56 -0.96
C ASN A 71 11.50 -10.15 -2.13
N HIS A 72 10.26 -10.58 -1.89
CA HIS A 72 9.42 -11.23 -2.89
C HIS A 72 8.16 -10.40 -3.12
N VAL A 73 8.31 -9.33 -3.91
CA VAL A 73 7.23 -8.37 -4.20
C VAL A 73 7.15 -8.13 -5.69
N THR A 74 5.93 -8.08 -6.23
CA THR A 74 5.66 -7.65 -7.60
C THR A 74 4.78 -6.41 -7.58
N PHE A 75 5.13 -5.44 -8.43
CA PHE A 75 4.37 -4.20 -8.57
C PHE A 75 3.58 -4.21 -9.88
N SER A 76 2.39 -3.63 -9.85
CA SER A 76 1.58 -3.36 -11.03
C SER A 76 0.96 -1.96 -10.93
N THR A 77 0.88 -1.27 -12.06
CA THR A 77 0.21 0.03 -12.15
C THR A 77 -1.27 -0.17 -12.43
N ARG A 78 -2.14 0.59 -11.79
CA ARG A 78 -3.58 0.58 -12.07
C ARG A 78 -4.18 1.98 -12.00
N ASP A 79 -4.96 2.31 -13.02
CA ASP A 79 -5.76 3.52 -13.08
C ASP A 79 -7.20 3.21 -12.67
N GLY A 80 -7.73 3.97 -11.71
CA GLY A 80 -9.11 3.83 -11.23
C GLY A 80 -9.34 2.61 -10.32
N ALA A 81 -10.31 2.75 -9.39
CA ALA A 81 -10.77 1.70 -8.46
C ALA A 81 -9.65 0.92 -7.72
N LEU A 82 -8.47 1.51 -7.55
CA LEU A 82 -7.29 0.87 -6.95
C LEU A 82 -7.62 0.22 -5.60
N LYS A 83 -8.37 0.93 -4.76
CA LYS A 83 -8.78 0.48 -3.42
C LYS A 83 -9.71 -0.73 -3.38
N ALA A 84 -10.42 -1.03 -4.48
CA ALA A 84 -11.28 -2.23 -4.56
C ALA A 84 -10.50 -3.50 -4.95
N THR A 85 -9.29 -3.34 -5.51
CA THR A 85 -8.54 -4.46 -6.08
C THR A 85 -8.12 -5.56 -5.07
N PRO A 86 -7.85 -5.26 -3.78
CA PRO A 86 -7.63 -6.31 -2.79
C PRO A 86 -8.87 -7.15 -2.51
N ALA A 87 -10.05 -6.53 -2.40
CA ALA A 87 -11.32 -7.25 -2.19
C ALA A 87 -11.69 -8.16 -3.38
N MET A 88 -11.22 -7.81 -4.58
CA MET A 88 -11.38 -8.65 -5.78
C MET A 88 -10.33 -9.77 -5.89
N GLY A 89 -9.37 -9.87 -4.96
CA GLY A 89 -8.31 -10.89 -4.96
C GLY A 89 -7.23 -10.69 -6.03
N ILE A 90 -7.24 -9.53 -6.71
CA ILE A 90 -6.34 -9.22 -7.81
C ILE A 90 -4.92 -8.96 -7.29
N VAL A 91 -4.82 -8.19 -6.21
CA VAL A 91 -3.57 -7.87 -5.51
C VAL A 91 -3.74 -8.09 -4.02
N ASP A 92 -2.64 -8.15 -3.31
CA ASP A 92 -2.62 -8.42 -1.87
C ASP A 92 -2.54 -7.13 -1.05
N ALA A 93 -1.91 -6.09 -1.62
CA ALA A 93 -1.74 -4.78 -1.01
C ALA A 93 -1.77 -3.68 -2.06
N ILE A 94 -1.89 -2.42 -1.62
CA ILE A 94 -1.78 -1.27 -2.49
C ILE A 94 -0.85 -0.19 -1.92
N VAL A 95 -0.33 0.62 -2.82
CA VAL A 95 0.34 1.89 -2.50
C VAL A 95 -0.42 2.99 -3.21
N ASP A 96 -1.01 3.90 -2.44
CA ASP A 96 -1.87 4.94 -2.97
C ASP A 96 -1.52 6.32 -2.42
N LEU A 97 -1.80 7.35 -3.21
CA LEU A 97 -1.76 8.74 -2.78
C LEU A 97 -3.07 9.03 -2.03
N VAL A 98 -2.98 9.20 -0.72
CA VAL A 98 -4.14 9.49 0.12
C VAL A 98 -3.81 10.52 1.19
N SER A 99 -4.85 11.19 1.67
CA SER A 99 -4.77 11.88 2.96
C SER A 99 -4.93 10.86 4.09
N SER A 100 -4.10 10.99 5.13
CA SER A 100 -4.11 10.06 6.26
C SER A 100 -5.51 10.00 6.89
N GLY A 101 -6.09 8.79 6.97
CA GLY A 101 -7.31 8.53 7.75
C GLY A 101 -8.68 8.69 7.06
N THR A 102 -8.78 9.04 5.77
CA THR A 102 -10.10 9.33 5.13
C THR A 102 -10.62 8.34 4.10
N THR A 103 -9.85 7.35 3.67
CA THR A 103 -10.32 6.41 2.61
C THR A 103 -10.10 4.94 2.94
N LEU A 104 -9.83 4.64 4.22
CA LEU A 104 -9.51 3.30 4.71
C LEU A 104 -10.74 2.52 5.18
N GLY A 105 -11.71 3.22 5.79
CA GLY A 105 -12.92 2.62 6.33
C GLY A 105 -13.79 1.95 5.28
N GLU A 106 -13.94 2.58 4.12
CA GLU A 106 -14.90 2.17 3.08
C GLU A 106 -14.46 0.92 2.31
N ASN A 107 -13.15 0.65 2.23
CA ASN A 107 -12.59 -0.46 1.44
C ASN A 107 -12.04 -1.60 2.31
N ASN A 108 -12.30 -1.59 3.62
CA ASN A 108 -11.75 -2.57 4.58
C ASN A 108 -10.21 -2.66 4.52
N LEU A 109 -9.53 -1.53 4.31
CA LEU A 109 -8.06 -1.43 4.23
C LEU A 109 -7.51 -0.71 5.45
N LYS A 110 -6.29 -1.04 5.87
CA LYS A 110 -5.54 -0.31 6.92
C LYS A 110 -4.16 0.08 6.42
N GLU A 111 -3.71 1.25 6.85
CA GLU A 111 -2.32 1.67 6.68
C GLU A 111 -1.40 0.79 7.54
N THR A 112 -0.20 0.52 7.02
CA THR A 112 0.84 -0.20 7.74
C THR A 112 1.86 0.76 8.34
N THR A 113 2.23 0.52 9.60
CA THR A 113 3.32 1.26 10.24
C THR A 113 4.63 1.02 9.48
N GLY A 114 5.37 2.10 9.21
CA GLY A 114 6.59 2.06 8.40
C GLY A 114 6.33 2.01 6.89
N GLY A 115 5.06 2.04 6.46
CA GLY A 115 4.62 2.04 5.06
C GLY A 115 4.44 3.41 4.43
N VAL A 116 4.94 4.48 5.05
CA VAL A 116 4.94 5.83 4.46
C VAL A 116 6.08 5.95 3.48
N ILE A 117 5.76 6.19 2.20
CA ILE A 117 6.73 6.32 1.11
C ILE A 117 7.11 7.78 0.90
N LEU A 118 6.11 8.66 0.91
CA LEU A 118 6.27 10.11 0.83
C LEU A 118 5.18 10.76 1.69
N GLN A 119 5.53 11.81 2.42
CA GLN A 119 4.56 12.63 3.13
C GLN A 119 4.86 14.09 2.84
N ILE A 120 3.87 14.80 2.33
CA ILE A 120 3.93 16.23 2.06
C ILE A 120 3.33 16.92 3.30
N ARG A 121 4.12 17.82 3.89
CA ARG A 121 3.70 18.67 5.01
C ARG A 121 3.34 20.06 4.51
#